data_AF-A0A931BGB4-F1
#
_entry.id   AF-A0A931BGB4-F1
#
_cell.length_a   1.000
_cell.length_b   1.000
_cell.length_c   1.000
_cell.angle_alpha   90.00
_cell.angle_beta   90.00
_cell.angle_gamma   90.00
#
_symmetry.space_group_name_H-M   'P 1'
#
loop_
_entity.id
_entity.type
_entity.pdbx_description
1 polymer ?
#
loop_
_entity_poly.entity_id
_entity_poly.type
_entity_poly.pdbx_seq_one_letter_code
_entity_poly.pdbx_strand_id
1 'polypeptide(L)' 'MDIKYLSDDKGKITGVFIPIEEWERLQKQYNITEQAPPDSGAQLQQSLTNALKKAKPE' A
#
# COMPACT_ATOMS: atom_id res chain seq x y z
N MET A 1 2.91 16.55 -14.99
CA MET A 1 2.11 15.33 -14.85
C MET A 1 2.32 14.43 -16.05
N ASP A 2 3.20 13.43 -15.93
CA ASP A 2 3.31 12.32 -16.87
C ASP A 2 2.58 11.11 -16.27
N ILE A 3 1.26 11.10 -16.45
CA ILE A 3 0.41 10.02 -15.94
C ILE A 3 0.51 8.86 -16.92
N LYS A 4 1.13 7.75 -16.50
CA LYS A 4 1.30 6.56 -17.36
C LYS A 4 0.17 5.58 -17.08
N TYR A 5 -0.54 5.16 -18.11
CA TYR A 5 -1.60 4.17 -17.99
C TYR A 5 -1.00 2.78 -18.13
N LEU A 6 -1.15 1.95 -17.10
CA LEU A 6 -0.83 0.54 -17.16
C LEU A 6 -1.98 -0.15 -17.90
N SER A 7 -1.64 -0.79 -19.01
CA SER A 7 -2.57 -1.60 -19.79
C SER A 7 -2.22 -3.07 -19.58
N ASP A 8 -3.23 -3.90 -19.32
CA ASP A 8 -3.10 -5.35 -19.30
C ASP A 8 -2.86 -5.88 -20.73
N ASP A 9 -2.47 -7.15 -20.85
CA ASP A 9 -2.14 -7.83 -22.12
C ASP A 9 -3.29 -7.75 -23.16
N LYS A 10 -4.52 -7.51 -22.68
CA LYS A 10 -5.74 -7.34 -23.48
C LYS A 10 -6.04 -5.89 -23.89
N GLY A 11 -5.12 -4.95 -23.65
CA GLY A 11 -5.30 -3.52 -23.98
C GLY A 11 -6.32 -2.79 -23.09
N LYS A 12 -6.76 -3.39 -21.98
CA LYS A 12 -7.58 -2.71 -20.97
C LYS A 12 -6.70 -1.94 -20.01
N ILE A 13 -7.03 -0.68 -19.78
CA ILE A 13 -6.39 0.16 -18.76
C ILE A 13 -6.74 -0.43 -17.39
N THR A 14 -5.75 -1.04 -16.73
CA THR A 14 -5.91 -1.68 -15.41
C THR A 14 -5.30 -0.87 -14.28
N GLY A 15 -4.51 0.15 -14.59
CA GLY A 15 -3.96 1.02 -13.56
C GLY A 15 -3.45 2.35 -14.11
N VAL A 16 -3.22 3.27 -13.18
CA VAL A 16 -2.53 4.54 -13.44
C VAL A 16 -1.29 4.59 -12.58
N PHE A 17 -0.17 4.92 -13.21
CA PHE A 17 1.08 5.20 -12.54
C PHE A 17 1.15 6.71 -12.27
N ILE A 18 1.28 7.04 -10.99
CA ILE A 18 1.45 8.40 -10.48
C ILE A 18 2.78 8.42 -9.73
N PRO A 19 3.72 9.35 -10.05
CA PRO A 19 4.93 9.54 -9.27
C PRO A 19 4.60 9.86 -7.80
N ILE A 20 5.43 9.39 -6.85
CA ILE A 20 5.17 9.55 -5.41
C ILE A 20 5.01 11.03 -5.03
N GLU A 21 5.85 11.92 -5.55
CA GLU A 21 5.75 13.36 -5.27
C GLU A 21 4.40 13.98 -5.70
N GLU A 22 3.86 13.52 -6.82
CA GLU A 22 2.56 13.96 -7.32
C GLU A 22 1.42 13.33 -6.50
N TRP A 23 1.56 12.07 -6.09
CA TRP A 23 0.62 11.42 -5.18
C TRP A 23 0.53 12.16 -3.85
N GLU A 24 1.65 12.52 -3.22
CA GLU A 24 1.68 13.28 -1.96
C GLU A 24 1.02 14.66 -2.10
N ARG A 25 1.21 15.34 -3.24
CA ARG A 25 0.54 16.61 -3.55
C ARG A 25 -0.97 16.43 -3.66
N LEU A 26 -1.42 15.41 -4.37
CA LEU A 26 -2.84 15.09 -4.53
C LEU A 26 -3.48 14.71 -3.20
N GLN A 27 -2.79 13.94 -2.36
CA GLN A 27 -3.27 13.60 -1.02
C GLN A 27 -3.53 14.85 -0.17
N LYS A 28 -2.62 15.83 -0.20
CA LYS A 28 -2.78 17.10 0.51
C LYS A 28 -3.88 17.99 -0.08
N GLN A 29 -3.97 18.08 -1.40
CA GLN A 29 -4.95 18.92 -2.08
C GLN A 29 -6.39 18.40 -1.92
N TYR A 30 -6.56 17.08 -1.99
CA TYR A 30 -7.87 16.43 -1.95
C TYR A 30 -8.22 15.82 -0.59
N ASN A 31 -7.37 16.03 0.44
CA ASN A 31 -7.48 15.40 1.76
C ASN A 31 -7.73 13.89 1.66
N ILE A 32 -6.99 13.23 0.78
CA ILE A 32 -7.10 11.77 0.59
C ILE A 32 -6.45 11.12 1.80
N THR A 33 -7.27 10.65 2.73
CA THR A 33 -6.84 9.76 3.80
C THR A 33 -6.81 8.35 3.25
N GLU A 34 -5.62 7.76 3.15
CA GLU A 34 -5.51 6.33 2.91
C GLU A 34 -6.09 5.62 4.13
N GLN A 35 -7.32 5.13 4.01
CA GLN A 35 -7.89 4.20 4.98
C GLN A 35 -7.06 2.92 4.87
N ALA A 36 -6.03 2.82 5.71
CA ALA A 36 -5.35 1.56 5.94
C ALA A 36 -6.43 0.53 6.27
N PRO A 37 -6.49 -0.63 5.57
CA PRO A 37 -7.43 -1.67 5.90
C PRO A 37 -7.25 -2.00 7.40
N PRO A 38 -8.33 -1.94 8.20
CA PRO A 38 -8.24 -1.86 9.67
C PRO A 38 -7.61 -3.09 10.35
N ASP A 39 -7.26 -4.14 9.61
CA ASP A 39 -6.88 -5.43 10.21
C ASP A 39 -5.48 -5.93 9.85
N SER A 40 -4.78 -5.29 8.91
CA SER A 40 -3.48 -5.80 8.45
C SER A 40 -2.35 -5.53 9.47
N GLY A 41 -2.34 -4.36 10.11
CA GLY A 41 -1.30 -4.01 11.08
C GLY A 41 -1.31 -4.90 12.32
N ALA A 42 -2.49 -5.17 12.87
CA ALA A 42 -2.65 -5.96 14.09
C ALA A 42 -2.33 -7.45 13.88
N GLN A 43 -2.80 -8.06 12.78
CA GLN A 43 -2.47 -9.45 12.46
C GLN A 43 -0.98 -9.65 12.17
N LEU A 44 -0.35 -8.70 11.45
CA LEU A 44 1.08 -8.76 11.18
C LEU A 44 1.89 -8.64 12.47
N GLN A 45 1.53 -7.72 13.37
CA GLN A 45 2.19 -7.58 14.68
C GLN A 45 2.03 -8.84 15.56
N GLN A 46 0.85 -9.45 15.57
CA GLN A 46 0.60 -10.70 16.30
C GLN A 46 1.42 -11.86 15.72
N SER A 47 1.48 -12.00 14.40
CA SER A 47 2.28 -13.03 13.73
C SER A 47 3.78 -12.88 14.02
N LEU A 48 4.29 -11.65 14.00
CA LEU A 48 5.68 -11.33 14.32
C LEU A 48 6.00 -11.64 15.79
N THR A 49 5.10 -11.24 16.70
CA THR A 49 5.26 -11.51 18.14
C THR A 49 5.26 -13.01 18.42
N ASN A 50 4.39 -13.78 17.76
CA ASN A 50 4.33 -15.23 17.91
C ASN A 50 5.57 -15.91 17.32
N ALA A 51 6.08 -15.44 16.18
CA ALA A 51 7.32 -15.94 15.60
C ALA A 51 8.53 -15.65 16.49
N LEU A 52 8.62 -14.45 17.07
CA LEU A 52 9.69 -14.07 18.00
C LEU A 52 9.65 -14.89 19.30
N LYS A 53 8.46 -15.17 19.83
CA LYS A 53 8.28 -16.05 21.01
C LYS A 53 8.71 -17.48 20.70
N LYS A 54 8.41 -17.99 19.51
CA LYS A 54 8.77 -19.35 19.08
C LYS A 54 10.27 -19.48 18.76
N ALA A 55 10.90 -18.39 18.32
CA ALA A 55 12.32 -18.34 17.96
C ALA A 55 13.26 -18.06 19.15
N LYS A 56 12.73 -17.80 20.35
CA LYS A 56 13.52 -17.74 21.58
C LYS A 56 13.40 -19.07 22.33
N PRO A 57 14.28 -20.07 22.07
CA PRO A 57 14.44 -21.19 22.98
C PRO A 57 15.05 -20.67 24.29
N GLU A 58 14.68 -21.30 25.41
CA GLU A 58 15.33 -21.12 26.72
C GLU A 58 16.84 -21.35 26.65
#